data_AF-A0AAV5VNJ5-F1
#
_entry.id   AF-A0AAV5VNJ5-F1
#
_cell.length_a   1.000
_cell.length_b   1.000
_cell.length_c   1.000
_cell.angle_alpha   90.00
_cell.angle_beta   90.00
_cell.angle_gamma   90.00
#
_symmetry.space_group_name_H-M   'P 1'
#
loop_
_entity.id
_entity.type
_entity.pdbx_description
1 polymer ?
#
loop_
_entity_poly.entity_id
_entity_poly.type
_entity_poly.pdbx_seq_one_letter_code
_entity_poly.pdbx_strand_id
1 'polypeptide(L)'
;DSPTIKMRIPDGTKIDSIGTFSPVHRINGFPWRLHVYPSCYGGHLSLALICDKSTESYLWKCNAAVTIKFAQTKSSVKKAEYSFVSWNGSMVNMADFERTCKKVGVDIETKEDGESFRVKPSLDPLSDARDGILVVGDGKIHVNKKSLASQSSYFSALFFGGFKESNQEEININDVEHKDLDNLFRLMYEFVGQSMTKENVEKIVELSQRFDLKIVEDRVVNFLLGCDSISIHKKLLMSEQLRLETLKTAVLLEYTCRNSLIGLRNSAEYSLISPETVKIMFEKCCQFI
;
A
#
# COMPACT_ATOMS: atom_id res chain seq x y z
N ASP A 1 25.79 -13.52 -1.86
CA ASP A 1 25.05 -13.74 -3.12
C ASP A 1 23.68 -13.11 -3.03
N SER A 2 23.39 -12.12 -3.89
CA SER A 2 22.04 -11.56 -4.00
C SER A 2 21.07 -12.63 -4.51
N PRO A 3 19.84 -12.70 -4.00
CA PRO A 3 18.88 -13.71 -4.44
C PRO A 3 18.54 -13.53 -5.93
N THR A 4 18.70 -14.60 -6.71
CA THR A 4 18.40 -14.62 -8.15
C THR A 4 17.11 -15.37 -8.44
N ILE A 5 16.17 -14.73 -9.12
CA ILE A 5 15.02 -15.39 -9.74
C ILE A 5 15.42 -15.86 -11.14
N LYS A 6 15.23 -17.14 -11.44
CA LYS A 6 15.57 -17.72 -12.76
C LYS A 6 14.33 -18.29 -13.41
N MET A 7 14.14 -18.00 -14.69
CA MET A 7 13.02 -18.53 -15.48
C MET A 7 13.53 -19.15 -16.78
N ARG A 8 13.05 -20.36 -17.08
CA ARG A 8 13.16 -20.94 -18.42
C ARG A 8 12.02 -20.40 -19.26
N ILE A 9 12.36 -19.88 -20.43
CA ILE A 9 11.40 -19.31 -21.36
C ILE A 9 10.92 -20.47 -22.25
N PRO A 10 9.61 -20.77 -22.30
CA PRO A 10 9.04 -21.72 -23.25
C PRO A 10 9.42 -21.33 -24.69
N ASP A 11 9.36 -22.27 -25.65
CA ASP A 11 9.58 -21.92 -27.06
C ASP A 11 8.77 -20.68 -27.42
N GLY A 12 9.44 -19.62 -27.88
CA GLY A 12 8.85 -18.28 -28.02
C GLY A 12 7.66 -18.22 -28.99
N THR A 13 7.42 -19.26 -29.78
CA THR A 13 6.23 -19.43 -30.64
C THR A 13 4.99 -19.95 -29.89
N LYS A 14 5.14 -20.44 -28.65
CA LYS A 14 4.09 -20.99 -27.79
C LYS A 14 3.63 -20.03 -26.69
N ILE A 15 4.25 -18.85 -26.58
CA ILE A 15 3.82 -17.83 -25.63
C ILE A 15 2.61 -17.11 -26.23
N ASP A 16 1.44 -17.37 -25.63
CA ASP A 16 0.19 -16.73 -25.99
C ASP A 16 0.15 -15.26 -25.52
N SER A 17 -0.98 -14.58 -25.73
CA SER A 17 -1.17 -13.19 -25.34
C SER A 17 -1.13 -12.96 -23.83
N ILE A 18 -1.35 -13.99 -23.01
CA ILE A 18 -1.33 -13.90 -21.53
C ILE A 18 0.12 -13.93 -21.03
N GLY A 19 0.99 -14.64 -21.74
CA GLY A 19 2.38 -14.79 -21.37
C GLY A 19 2.63 -15.92 -20.38
N THR A 20 3.78 -15.90 -19.72
CA THR A 20 4.21 -16.92 -18.77
C THR A 20 4.81 -16.26 -17.55
N PHE A 21 4.57 -16.86 -16.39
CA PHE A 21 5.07 -16.35 -15.12
C PHE A 21 6.02 -17.33 -14.45
N SER A 22 6.98 -16.81 -13.69
CA SER A 22 7.73 -17.62 -12.74
C SER A 22 6.87 -17.97 -11.52
N PRO A 23 7.26 -18.98 -10.72
CA PRO A 23 6.78 -19.09 -9.35
C PRO A 23 7.01 -17.79 -8.56
N VAL A 24 6.28 -17.64 -7.46
CA VAL A 24 6.51 -16.55 -6.51
C VAL A 24 7.74 -16.89 -5.65
N HIS A 25 8.68 -15.95 -5.57
CA HIS A 25 9.86 -16.02 -4.74
C HIS A 25 9.77 -14.98 -3.63
N ARG A 26 10.05 -15.36 -2.37
CA ARG A 26 10.14 -14.41 -1.26
C ARG A 26 11.56 -13.90 -1.10
N ILE A 27 11.74 -12.60 -1.17
CA ILE A 27 13.02 -11.91 -0.98
C ILE A 27 12.78 -10.75 -0.02
N ASN A 28 13.43 -10.77 1.13
CA ASN A 28 13.33 -9.75 2.19
C ASN A 28 11.88 -9.38 2.57
N GLY A 29 11.01 -10.38 2.74
CA GLY A 29 9.60 -10.21 3.09
C GLY A 29 8.66 -9.79 1.94
N PHE A 30 9.19 -9.56 0.74
CA PHE A 30 8.39 -9.22 -0.44
C PHE A 30 8.18 -10.42 -1.38
N PRO A 31 6.97 -10.57 -1.96
CA PRO A 31 6.70 -11.58 -2.98
C PRO A 31 7.06 -11.06 -4.39
N TRP A 32 7.94 -11.78 -5.08
CA TRP A 32 8.44 -11.44 -6.41
C TRP A 32 8.11 -12.49 -7.44
N ARG A 33 7.81 -12.08 -8.67
CA ARG A 33 7.71 -12.99 -9.82
C ARG A 33 8.07 -12.27 -11.12
N LEU A 34 8.55 -13.05 -12.08
CA LEU A 34 8.77 -12.59 -13.45
C LEU A 34 7.52 -12.85 -14.28
N HIS A 35 7.25 -11.96 -15.23
CA HIS A 35 6.25 -12.13 -16.27
C HIS A 35 6.91 -11.90 -17.62
N VAL A 36 6.78 -12.87 -18.52
CA VAL A 36 7.24 -12.75 -19.91
C VAL A 36 6.05 -12.86 -20.84
N TYR A 37 5.88 -11.89 -21.72
CA TYR A 37 4.75 -11.83 -22.63
C TYR A 37 5.18 -11.28 -24.01
N PRO A 38 4.36 -11.46 -25.06
CA PRO A 38 4.68 -10.94 -26.38
C PRO A 38 4.85 -9.41 -26.37
N SER A 39 5.96 -8.92 -26.91
CA SER A 39 6.19 -7.49 -27.06
C SER A 39 5.31 -6.92 -28.18
N CYS A 40 5.05 -5.61 -28.14
CA CYS A 40 4.41 -4.89 -29.25
C CYS A 40 5.31 -4.85 -30.50
N TYR A 41 6.62 -5.02 -30.32
CA TYR A 41 7.57 -5.20 -31.41
C TYR A 41 7.54 -6.66 -31.87
N GLY A 42 7.18 -6.86 -33.14
CA GLY A 42 7.22 -8.18 -33.78
C GLY A 42 8.56 -8.88 -33.54
N GLY A 43 8.51 -10.18 -33.25
CA GLY A 43 9.71 -11.00 -33.00
C GLY A 43 10.35 -10.87 -31.62
N HIS A 44 9.85 -9.98 -30.75
CA HIS A 44 10.37 -9.77 -29.39
C HIS A 44 9.40 -10.27 -28.31
N LEU A 45 9.94 -10.44 -27.11
CA LEU A 45 9.23 -10.69 -25.86
C LEU A 45 9.58 -9.57 -24.87
N SER A 46 8.62 -9.18 -24.04
CA SER A 46 8.84 -8.26 -22.93
C SER A 46 9.01 -9.04 -21.63
N LEU A 47 9.92 -8.57 -20.78
CA LEU A 47 10.13 -9.05 -19.42
C LEU A 47 9.67 -7.99 -18.43
N ALA A 48 8.68 -8.32 -17.61
CA ALA A 48 8.27 -7.53 -16.46
C ALA A 48 8.65 -8.20 -15.14
N LEU A 49 8.92 -7.36 -14.14
CA LEU A 49 9.10 -7.76 -12.76
C LEU A 49 7.89 -7.30 -11.96
N ILE A 50 7.35 -8.22 -11.17
CA ILE A 50 6.21 -7.97 -10.31
C ILE A 50 6.65 -8.13 -8.86
N CYS A 51 6.34 -7.13 -8.04
CA CYS A 51 6.42 -7.14 -6.59
C CYS A 51 5.09 -6.66 -6.05
N ASP A 52 4.30 -7.54 -5.44
CA ASP A 52 2.94 -7.19 -4.99
C ASP A 52 2.62 -7.73 -3.60
N LYS A 53 2.75 -6.87 -2.58
CA LYS A 53 2.41 -7.20 -1.18
C LYS A 53 0.97 -6.78 -0.82
N SER A 54 0.14 -6.40 -1.79
CA SER A 54 -1.19 -5.82 -1.53
C SER A 54 -2.19 -6.81 -0.94
N THR A 55 -1.91 -8.11 -0.98
CA THR A 55 -2.72 -9.12 -0.26
C THR A 55 -2.36 -9.22 1.22
N GLU A 56 -1.17 -8.77 1.62
CA GLU A 56 -0.62 -8.93 2.97
C GLU A 56 -0.61 -7.60 3.75
N SER A 57 -0.51 -6.47 3.07
CA SER A 57 -0.47 -5.14 3.70
C SER A 57 -1.28 -4.12 2.89
N TYR A 58 -1.94 -3.18 3.57
CA TYR A 58 -2.64 -2.07 2.91
C TYR A 58 -1.69 -1.03 2.35
N LEU A 59 -0.54 -0.84 3.00
CA LEU A 59 0.44 0.17 2.65
C LEU A 59 1.82 -0.47 2.64
N TRP A 60 2.49 -0.45 1.51
CA TRP A 60 3.82 -1.00 1.37
C TRP A 60 4.62 -0.28 0.29
N LYS A 61 5.94 -0.31 0.44
CA LYS A 61 6.89 0.26 -0.52
C LYS A 61 8.15 -0.60 -0.57
N CYS A 62 8.65 -0.82 -1.78
CA CYS A 62 9.91 -1.51 -2.03
C CYS A 62 10.70 -0.78 -3.10
N ASN A 63 11.88 -0.28 -2.75
CA ASN A 63 12.88 0.14 -3.70
C ASN A 63 13.88 -0.99 -3.90
N ALA A 64 14.13 -1.38 -5.15
CA ALA A 64 15.02 -2.47 -5.47
C ALA A 64 16.02 -2.09 -6.54
N ALA A 65 17.29 -2.46 -6.33
CA ALA A 65 18.28 -2.53 -7.38
C ALA A 65 18.15 -3.89 -8.08
N VAL A 66 17.92 -3.85 -9.39
CA VAL A 66 17.61 -5.04 -10.20
C VAL A 66 18.67 -5.21 -11.27
N THR A 67 19.20 -6.43 -11.39
CA THR A 67 20.21 -6.79 -12.40
C THR A 67 19.71 -7.95 -13.26
N ILE A 68 19.58 -7.72 -14.57
CA ILE A 68 19.10 -8.73 -15.52
C ILE A 68 20.28 -9.41 -16.20
N LYS A 69 20.21 -10.74 -16.29
CA LYS A 69 21.22 -11.61 -16.91
C LYS A 69 20.54 -12.52 -17.94
N PHE A 70 20.89 -12.35 -19.21
CA PHE A 70 20.46 -13.23 -20.30
C PHE A 70 21.53 -14.29 -20.59
N ALA A 71 21.12 -15.54 -20.81
CA ALA A 71 22.05 -16.66 -20.92
C ALA A 71 22.83 -16.75 -22.26
N GLN A 72 22.47 -15.96 -23.29
CA GLN A 72 23.02 -16.11 -24.65
C GLN A 72 23.74 -14.88 -25.20
N THR A 73 23.65 -13.71 -24.57
CA THR A 73 24.38 -12.52 -24.98
C THR A 73 25.58 -12.33 -24.06
N LYS A 74 26.80 -12.30 -24.62
CA LYS A 74 28.07 -12.23 -23.87
C LYS A 74 28.27 -10.96 -23.02
N SER A 75 27.31 -10.03 -22.91
CA SER A 75 27.58 -8.73 -22.27
C SER A 75 26.40 -7.86 -21.82
N SER A 76 25.12 -8.17 -22.08
CA SER A 76 24.03 -7.24 -21.73
C SER A 76 23.50 -7.45 -20.31
N VAL A 77 24.33 -7.14 -19.31
CA VAL A 77 23.87 -6.95 -17.93
C VAL A 77 23.21 -5.57 -17.84
N LYS A 78 21.90 -5.52 -17.66
CA LYS A 78 21.18 -4.27 -17.40
C LYS A 78 20.96 -4.13 -15.90
N LYS A 79 21.43 -3.03 -15.32
CA LYS A 79 21.18 -2.66 -13.92
C LYS A 79 20.29 -1.42 -13.88
N ALA A 80 19.25 -1.45 -13.07
CA ALA A 80 18.34 -0.33 -12.87
C ALA A 80 17.77 -0.35 -11.44
N GLU A 81 17.32 0.82 -10.97
CA GLU A 81 16.56 0.93 -9.73
C GLU A 81 15.07 1.07 -10.05
N TYR A 82 14.25 0.34 -9.30
CA TYR A 82 12.79 0.38 -9.43
C TYR A 82 12.15 0.62 -8.07
N SER A 83 11.00 1.31 -8.07
CA SER A 83 10.17 1.52 -6.89
C SER A 83 8.81 0.87 -7.14
N PHE A 84 8.37 0.07 -6.18
CA PHE A 84 7.07 -0.60 -6.14
C PHE A 84 6.33 -0.10 -4.91
N VAL A 85 5.08 0.32 -5.08
CA VAL A 85 4.27 0.87 -3.99
C VAL A 85 2.83 0.41 -4.13
N SER A 86 2.11 0.35 -3.02
CA SER A 86 0.72 -0.12 -3.00
C SER A 86 -0.27 0.77 -3.77
N TRP A 87 0.10 2.03 -4.07
CA TRP A 87 -0.78 3.02 -4.72
C TRP A 87 -0.41 3.39 -6.17
N ASN A 88 0.68 2.84 -6.74
CA ASN A 88 1.15 3.19 -8.08
C ASN A 88 1.61 1.95 -8.89
N GLY A 89 0.99 0.81 -8.60
CA GLY A 89 1.21 -0.44 -9.31
C GLY A 89 2.37 -1.29 -8.79
N SER A 90 2.24 -2.59 -9.03
CA SER A 90 3.14 -3.65 -8.57
C SER A 90 3.99 -4.26 -9.69
N MET A 91 3.92 -3.72 -10.91
CA MET A 91 4.59 -4.28 -12.09
C MET A 91 5.38 -3.23 -12.86
N VAL A 92 6.62 -3.56 -13.22
CA VAL A 92 7.47 -2.73 -14.07
C VAL A 92 7.97 -3.54 -15.27
N ASN A 93 7.87 -2.97 -16.47
CA ASN A 93 8.49 -3.55 -17.66
C ASN A 93 9.98 -3.21 -17.66
N MET A 94 10.83 -4.22 -17.72
CA MET A 94 12.26 -4.04 -17.55
C MET A 94 13.04 -4.04 -18.87
N ALA A 95 12.67 -4.92 -19.79
CA ALA A 95 13.39 -5.10 -21.05
C ALA A 95 12.56 -5.85 -22.10
N ASP A 96 12.73 -5.48 -23.37
CA ASP A 96 12.41 -6.32 -24.52
C ASP A 96 13.63 -7.13 -24.93
N PHE A 97 13.41 -8.37 -25.38
CA PHE A 97 14.47 -9.28 -25.81
C PHE A 97 13.97 -10.24 -26.91
N GLU A 98 14.89 -10.83 -27.66
CA GLU A 98 14.57 -11.72 -28.77
C GLU A 98 13.92 -13.04 -28.30
N ARG A 99 12.97 -13.56 -29.10
CA ARG A 99 12.31 -14.86 -28.86
C ARG A 99 13.26 -16.07 -28.84
N THR A 100 14.48 -15.90 -29.32
CA THR A 100 15.54 -16.93 -29.29
C THR A 100 16.08 -17.18 -27.87
N CYS A 101 15.88 -16.24 -26.95
CA CYS A 101 16.33 -16.35 -25.57
C CYS A 101 15.57 -17.46 -24.81
N LYS A 102 16.31 -18.44 -24.28
CA LYS A 102 15.74 -19.60 -23.57
C LYS A 102 15.73 -19.46 -22.05
N LYS A 103 16.53 -18.55 -21.49
CA LYS A 103 16.71 -18.40 -20.05
C LYS A 103 17.01 -16.96 -19.67
N VAL A 104 16.33 -16.50 -18.63
CA VAL A 104 16.59 -15.21 -17.99
C VAL A 104 16.80 -15.40 -16.49
N GLY A 105 17.76 -14.66 -15.94
CA GLY A 105 17.99 -14.51 -14.51
C GLY A 105 17.87 -13.05 -14.11
N VAL A 106 17.27 -12.81 -12.96
CA VAL A 106 17.09 -11.46 -12.39
C VAL A 106 17.56 -11.50 -10.95
N ASP A 107 18.60 -10.74 -10.64
CA ASP A 107 19.07 -10.54 -9.27
C ASP A 107 18.37 -9.31 -8.68
N ILE A 108 17.92 -9.43 -7.43
CA ILE A 108 17.16 -8.39 -6.75
C ILE A 108 17.82 -8.09 -5.41
N GLU A 109 18.05 -6.81 -5.16
CA GLU A 109 18.54 -6.28 -3.89
C GLU A 109 17.59 -5.18 -3.41
N THR A 110 16.90 -5.42 -2.30
CA THR A 110 15.90 -4.51 -1.73
C THR A 110 16.54 -3.53 -0.74
N LYS A 111 16.11 -2.27 -0.75
CA LYS A 111 16.56 -1.25 0.22
C LYS A 111 15.80 -1.33 1.54
N GLU A 112 14.52 -1.72 1.50
CA GLU A 112 13.64 -1.85 2.66
C GLU A 112 13.42 -3.32 3.05
N ASP A 113 13.01 -3.53 4.32
CA ASP A 113 12.51 -4.79 4.83
C ASP A 113 10.98 -4.87 4.70
N GLY A 114 10.50 -5.88 3.98
CA GLY A 114 9.07 -6.12 3.74
C GLY A 114 8.31 -6.57 4.99
N GLU A 115 8.98 -6.98 6.07
CA GLU A 115 8.34 -7.37 7.33
C GLU A 115 8.01 -6.17 8.23
N SER A 116 8.50 -4.97 7.89
CA SER A 116 8.26 -3.75 8.66
C SER A 116 6.85 -3.16 8.47
N PHE A 117 6.10 -3.63 7.47
CA PHE A 117 4.75 -3.15 7.17
C PHE A 117 3.69 -3.86 8.00
N ARG A 118 2.64 -3.14 8.41
CA ARG A 118 1.55 -3.75 9.18
C ARG A 118 0.82 -4.79 8.34
N VAL A 119 0.58 -5.93 8.95
CA VAL A 119 -0.12 -7.05 8.31
C VAL A 119 -1.62 -6.76 8.31
N LYS A 120 -2.27 -6.97 7.17
CA LYS A 120 -3.72 -6.89 7.07
C LYS A 120 -4.37 -7.90 8.02
N PRO A 121 -5.34 -7.48 8.85
CA PRO A 121 -6.12 -8.41 9.61
C PRO A 121 -7.05 -9.19 8.68
N SER A 122 -7.14 -10.48 8.91
CA SER A 122 -8.14 -11.36 8.29
C SER A 122 -9.04 -11.90 9.38
N LEU A 123 -10.33 -12.02 9.07
CA LEU A 123 -11.31 -12.56 10.00
C LEU A 123 -12.33 -13.36 9.20
N ASP A 124 -12.32 -14.68 9.39
CA ASP A 124 -13.26 -15.59 8.74
C ASP A 124 -14.65 -15.41 9.39
N PRO A 125 -15.67 -14.95 8.65
CA PRO A 125 -17.01 -14.79 9.19
C PRO A 125 -17.65 -16.11 9.66
N LEU A 126 -17.17 -17.26 9.19
CA LEU A 126 -17.72 -18.59 9.47
C LEU A 126 -16.99 -19.32 10.60
N SER A 127 -15.67 -19.17 10.71
CA SER A 127 -14.87 -19.91 11.70
C SER A 127 -14.44 -19.10 12.92
N ASP A 128 -14.33 -17.77 12.79
CA ASP A 128 -13.79 -16.97 13.89
C ASP A 128 -14.86 -16.58 14.89
N ALA A 129 -14.64 -17.00 16.15
CA ALA A 129 -15.56 -16.74 17.25
C ALA A 129 -15.78 -15.23 17.47
N ARG A 130 -17.02 -14.85 17.77
CA ARG A 130 -17.40 -13.50 18.18
C ARG A 130 -17.65 -13.49 19.68
N ASP A 131 -16.56 -13.31 20.43
CA ASP A 131 -16.48 -13.41 21.88
C ASP A 131 -16.64 -12.07 22.61
N GLY A 132 -17.08 -11.02 21.90
CA GLY A 132 -17.43 -9.73 22.49
C GLY A 132 -18.56 -9.01 21.75
N ILE A 133 -19.32 -8.23 22.50
CA ILE A 133 -20.39 -7.37 21.98
C ILE A 133 -20.06 -5.92 22.35
N LEU A 134 -19.90 -5.07 21.33
CA LEU A 134 -19.83 -3.62 21.51
C LEU A 134 -21.24 -3.04 21.32
N VAL A 135 -21.73 -2.31 22.31
CA VAL A 135 -23.02 -1.64 22.28
C VAL A 135 -22.81 -0.18 21.93
N VAL A 136 -23.47 0.29 20.87
CA VAL A 136 -23.32 1.65 20.32
C VAL A 136 -24.72 2.24 20.12
N GLY A 137 -25.14 3.12 21.03
CA GLY A 137 -26.54 3.54 21.12
C GLY A 137 -27.44 2.32 21.31
N ASP A 138 -28.42 2.15 20.42
CA ASP A 138 -29.33 0.98 20.43
C ASP A 138 -28.80 -0.21 19.60
N GLY A 139 -27.66 -0.05 18.94
CA GLY A 139 -27.08 -1.06 18.05
C GLY A 139 -26.04 -1.93 18.74
N LYS A 140 -25.89 -3.17 18.26
CA LYS A 140 -24.86 -4.13 18.72
C LYS A 140 -23.90 -4.48 17.59
N ILE A 141 -22.61 -4.60 17.90
CA ILE A 141 -21.56 -5.04 16.98
C ILE A 141 -20.84 -6.23 17.60
N HIS A 142 -20.90 -7.38 16.94
CA HIS A 142 -20.22 -8.60 17.36
C HIS A 142 -18.77 -8.62 16.86
N VAL A 143 -17.82 -8.71 17.79
CA VAL A 143 -16.38 -8.63 17.50
C VAL A 143 -15.64 -9.86 17.99
N ASN A 144 -14.47 -10.11 17.40
CA ASN A 144 -13.47 -11.02 17.95
C ASN A 144 -12.48 -10.19 18.78
N LYS A 145 -12.48 -10.36 20.10
CA LYS A 145 -11.70 -9.53 21.04
C LYS A 145 -10.21 -9.61 20.74
N LYS A 146 -9.66 -10.80 20.49
CA LYS A 146 -8.23 -11.01 20.22
C LYS A 146 -7.79 -10.36 18.91
N SER A 147 -8.55 -10.57 17.84
CA SER A 147 -8.27 -9.98 16.54
C SER A 147 -8.30 -8.45 16.61
N LEU A 148 -9.34 -7.87 17.20
CA LEU A 148 -9.46 -6.42 17.30
C LEU A 148 -8.38 -5.80 18.21
N ALA A 149 -8.06 -6.44 19.34
CA ALA A 149 -6.96 -6.02 20.22
C ALA A 149 -5.58 -6.10 19.56
N SER A 150 -5.37 -7.06 18.64
CA SER A 150 -4.10 -7.14 17.89
C SER A 150 -3.88 -5.94 16.95
N GLN A 151 -4.96 -5.25 16.58
CA GLN A 151 -4.93 -4.11 15.65
C GLN A 151 -5.01 -2.75 16.35
N SER A 152 -5.29 -2.71 17.65
CA SER A 152 -5.57 -1.48 18.40
C SER A 152 -5.16 -1.59 19.86
N SER A 153 -4.32 -0.65 20.31
CA SER A 153 -3.96 -0.56 21.72
C SER A 153 -5.15 -0.19 22.60
N TYR A 154 -6.08 0.63 22.08
CA TYR A 154 -7.34 0.97 22.75
C TYR A 154 -8.17 -0.29 23.04
N PHE A 155 -8.42 -1.13 22.03
CA PHE A 155 -9.21 -2.35 22.21
C PHE A 155 -8.46 -3.41 23.03
N SER A 156 -7.13 -3.45 22.95
CA SER A 156 -6.30 -4.27 23.83
C SER A 156 -6.50 -3.88 25.30
N ALA A 157 -6.42 -2.60 25.62
CA ALA A 157 -6.70 -2.10 26.98
C ALA A 157 -8.15 -2.33 27.40
N LEU A 158 -9.11 -2.14 26.50
CA LEU A 158 -10.54 -2.33 26.76
C LEU A 158 -10.86 -3.79 27.15
N PHE A 159 -10.33 -4.75 26.40
CA PHE A 159 -10.64 -6.17 26.60
C PHE A 159 -9.73 -6.88 27.61
N PHE A 160 -8.47 -6.43 27.73
CA PHE A 160 -7.43 -7.17 28.47
C PHE A 160 -6.65 -6.30 29.48
N GLY A 161 -7.01 -5.02 29.64
CA GLY A 161 -6.32 -4.08 30.53
C GLY A 161 -6.68 -4.17 32.02
N GLY A 162 -7.56 -5.10 32.41
CA GLY A 162 -7.96 -5.31 33.82
C GLY A 162 -8.99 -4.30 34.35
N PHE A 163 -9.56 -3.45 33.50
CA PHE A 163 -10.67 -2.55 33.86
C PHE A 163 -11.98 -3.33 34.01
N LYS A 164 -13.04 -2.69 34.53
CA LYS A 164 -14.33 -3.37 34.76
C LYS A 164 -14.93 -3.93 33.47
N GLU A 165 -14.72 -3.22 32.37
CA GLU A 165 -15.12 -3.54 31.01
C GLU A 165 -14.55 -4.89 30.53
N SER A 166 -13.34 -5.27 30.99
CA SER A 166 -12.70 -6.53 30.58
C SER A 166 -13.51 -7.78 30.97
N ASN A 167 -14.34 -7.68 32.00
CA ASN A 167 -15.19 -8.77 32.49
C ASN A 167 -16.65 -8.68 31.97
N GLN A 168 -16.96 -7.69 31.13
CA GLN A 168 -18.30 -7.51 30.59
C GLN A 168 -18.49 -8.30 29.28
N GLU A 169 -19.67 -8.88 29.14
CA GLU A 169 -20.13 -9.51 27.89
C GLU A 169 -20.51 -8.45 26.86
N GLU A 170 -21.20 -7.39 27.30
CA GLU A 170 -21.59 -6.23 26.52
C GLU A 170 -20.86 -4.98 27.02
N ILE A 171 -20.11 -4.32 26.13
CA ILE A 171 -19.29 -3.15 26.45
C ILE A 171 -19.84 -1.93 25.69
N ASN A 172 -20.26 -0.89 26.42
CA ASN A 172 -20.79 0.32 25.82
C ASN A 172 -19.66 1.19 25.22
N ILE A 173 -19.80 1.57 23.95
CA ILE A 173 -18.93 2.52 23.27
C ILE A 173 -19.73 3.79 22.98
N ASN A 174 -19.41 4.86 23.71
CA ASN A 174 -20.12 6.14 23.64
C ASN A 174 -19.56 7.04 22.52
N ASP A 175 -20.26 8.14 22.23
CA ASP A 175 -19.86 9.21 21.30
C ASP A 175 -19.50 8.75 19.87
N VAL A 176 -20.08 7.65 19.39
CA VAL A 176 -19.93 7.16 18.02
C VAL A 176 -21.25 6.63 17.50
N GLU A 177 -21.51 6.80 16.21
CA GLU A 177 -22.67 6.20 15.56
C GLU A 177 -22.41 4.74 15.21
N HIS A 178 -23.41 3.87 15.42
CA HIS A 178 -23.30 2.43 15.11
C HIS A 178 -22.86 2.20 13.67
N LYS A 179 -23.45 2.93 12.72
CA LYS A 179 -23.14 2.85 11.29
C LYS A 179 -21.68 3.18 10.99
N ASP A 180 -21.12 4.19 11.64
CA ASP A 180 -19.75 4.61 11.37
C ASP A 180 -18.73 3.61 11.94
N LEU A 181 -18.99 3.07 13.13
CA LEU A 181 -18.13 2.05 13.74
C LEU A 181 -18.21 0.70 12.99
N ASP A 182 -19.41 0.29 12.56
CA ASP A 182 -19.59 -0.90 11.73
C ASP A 182 -18.87 -0.74 10.37
N ASN A 183 -18.99 0.44 9.74
CA ASN A 183 -18.27 0.76 8.51
C ASN A 183 -16.74 0.69 8.71
N LEU A 184 -16.22 1.23 9.82
CA LEU A 184 -14.79 1.18 10.15
C LEU A 184 -14.27 -0.27 10.22
N PHE A 185 -14.98 -1.16 10.91
CA PHE A 185 -14.56 -2.56 11.02
C PHE A 185 -14.70 -3.33 9.71
N ARG A 186 -15.77 -3.08 8.94
CA ARG A 186 -15.91 -3.68 7.59
C ARG A 186 -14.76 -3.27 6.67
N LEU A 187 -14.33 -2.00 6.74
CA LEU A 187 -13.15 -1.54 6.03
C LEU A 187 -11.87 -2.17 6.57
N MET A 188 -11.72 -2.35 7.88
CA MET A 188 -10.52 -2.97 8.42
C MET A 188 -10.36 -4.44 7.96
N TYR A 189 -11.45 -5.20 7.94
CA TYR A 189 -11.46 -6.64 7.62
C TYR A 189 -11.82 -6.97 6.15
N GLU A 190 -11.92 -5.97 5.28
CA GLU A 190 -12.30 -6.13 3.85
C GLU A 190 -13.66 -6.84 3.64
N PHE A 191 -14.62 -6.63 4.53
CA PHE A 191 -15.96 -7.17 4.35
C PHE A 191 -16.69 -6.48 3.19
N VAL A 192 -17.44 -7.27 2.42
CA VAL A 192 -18.17 -6.81 1.23
C VAL A 192 -19.16 -5.70 1.60
N GLY A 193 -19.29 -4.72 0.70
CA GLY A 193 -20.37 -3.72 0.74
C GLY A 193 -19.97 -2.34 1.26
N GLN A 194 -18.72 -2.12 1.66
CA GLN A 194 -18.22 -0.79 2.04
C GLN A 194 -16.94 -0.42 1.32
N SER A 195 -16.88 0.81 0.84
CA SER A 195 -15.70 1.39 0.18
C SER A 195 -15.33 2.71 0.84
N MET A 196 -14.04 3.00 0.85
CA MET A 196 -13.56 4.32 1.20
C MET A 196 -13.86 5.29 0.07
N THR A 197 -14.40 6.46 0.40
CA THR A 197 -14.78 7.52 -0.54
C THR A 197 -14.29 8.87 -0.01
N LYS A 198 -14.40 9.91 -0.84
CA LYS A 198 -13.99 11.27 -0.42
C LYS A 198 -14.88 11.82 0.68
N GLU A 199 -16.13 11.37 0.74
CA GLU A 199 -17.15 11.84 1.68
C GLU A 199 -17.00 11.18 3.05
N ASN A 200 -16.46 9.95 3.14
CA ASN A 200 -16.32 9.23 4.40
C ASN A 200 -14.89 9.20 4.95
N VAL A 201 -13.88 9.58 4.18
CA VAL A 201 -12.47 9.45 4.58
C VAL A 201 -12.14 10.22 5.86
N GLU A 202 -12.69 11.44 6.04
CA GLU A 202 -12.44 12.25 7.22
C GLU A 202 -12.98 11.57 8.49
N LYS A 203 -14.20 11.04 8.42
CA LYS A 203 -14.82 10.31 9.53
C LYS A 203 -14.08 9.01 9.84
N ILE A 204 -13.61 8.29 8.82
CA ILE A 204 -12.81 7.07 9.00
C ILE A 204 -11.51 7.39 9.74
N VAL A 205 -10.82 8.48 9.39
CA VAL A 205 -9.58 8.87 10.07
C VAL A 205 -9.83 9.31 11.51
N GLU A 206 -10.89 10.09 11.74
CA GLU A 206 -11.31 10.48 13.10
C GLU A 206 -11.47 9.24 14.00
N LEU A 207 -12.21 8.24 13.53
CA LEU A 207 -12.43 7.02 14.28
C LEU A 207 -11.18 6.14 14.38
N SER A 208 -10.37 6.05 13.33
CA SER A 208 -9.12 5.26 13.38
C SER A 208 -8.15 5.84 14.40
N GLN A 209 -8.05 7.17 14.50
CA GLN A 209 -7.21 7.82 15.50
C GLN A 209 -7.78 7.64 16.91
N ARG A 210 -9.10 7.78 17.07
CA ARG A 210 -9.78 7.60 18.35
C ARG A 210 -9.58 6.19 18.93
N PHE A 211 -9.70 5.17 18.10
CA PHE A 211 -9.57 3.78 18.50
C PHE A 211 -8.16 3.22 18.26
N ASP A 212 -7.18 4.06 17.96
CA ASP A 212 -5.79 3.68 17.67
C ASP A 212 -5.65 2.50 16.67
N LEU A 213 -6.37 2.58 15.56
CA LEU A 213 -6.39 1.59 14.48
C LEU A 213 -5.45 2.00 13.36
N LYS A 214 -4.14 1.87 13.59
CA LYS A 214 -3.11 2.28 12.62
C LYS A 214 -3.18 1.56 11.27
N ILE A 215 -3.71 0.34 11.25
CA ILE A 215 -3.93 -0.40 10.00
C ILE A 215 -5.00 0.26 9.11
N VAL A 216 -5.98 0.95 9.71
CA VAL A 216 -6.98 1.73 8.96
C VAL A 216 -6.36 3.01 8.43
N GLU A 217 -5.48 3.68 9.21
CA GLU A 217 -4.71 4.82 8.72
C GLU A 217 -3.87 4.44 7.48
N ASP A 218 -3.19 3.29 7.50
CA ASP A 218 -2.44 2.77 6.35
C ASP A 218 -3.33 2.60 5.10
N ARG A 219 -4.53 2.06 5.29
CA ARG A 219 -5.53 1.92 4.21
C ARG A 219 -5.99 3.29 3.68
N VAL A 220 -6.19 4.27 4.55
CA VAL A 220 -6.55 5.65 4.15
C VAL A 220 -5.43 6.29 3.34
N VAL A 221 -4.18 6.18 3.80
CA VAL A 221 -3.02 6.72 3.09
C VAL A 221 -2.93 6.08 1.69
N ASN A 222 -3.08 4.76 1.60
CA ASN A 222 -3.05 4.05 0.32
C ASN A 222 -4.17 4.54 -0.64
N PHE A 223 -5.39 4.69 -0.14
CA PHE A 223 -6.53 5.21 -0.91
C PHE A 223 -6.26 6.63 -1.42
N LEU A 224 -5.81 7.54 -0.54
CA LEU A 224 -5.58 8.94 -0.91
C LEU A 224 -4.44 9.07 -1.92
N LEU A 225 -3.35 8.32 -1.75
CA LEU A 225 -2.23 8.33 -2.71
C LEU A 225 -2.67 7.79 -4.08
N GLY A 226 -3.46 6.71 -4.11
CA GLY A 226 -3.95 6.11 -5.36
C GLY A 226 -5.16 6.83 -5.99
N CYS A 227 -5.70 7.88 -5.37
CA CYS A 227 -6.87 8.58 -5.90
C CYS A 227 -6.46 9.69 -6.88
N ASP A 228 -6.58 9.44 -8.19
CA ASP A 228 -6.23 10.41 -9.25
C ASP A 228 -7.16 11.62 -9.29
N SER A 229 -8.39 11.45 -8.80
CA SER A 229 -9.40 12.52 -8.78
C SER A 229 -9.20 13.53 -7.63
N ILE A 230 -8.19 13.33 -6.78
CA ILE A 230 -7.76 14.29 -5.76
C ILE A 230 -6.41 14.85 -6.19
N SER A 231 -6.30 16.18 -6.30
CA SER A 231 -5.04 16.80 -6.69
C SER A 231 -3.95 16.58 -5.63
N ILE A 232 -2.68 16.59 -6.03
CA ILE A 232 -1.53 16.54 -5.11
C ILE A 232 -1.59 17.66 -4.05
N HIS A 233 -2.12 18.84 -4.39
CA HIS A 233 -2.28 19.97 -3.47
C HIS A 233 -3.35 19.68 -2.41
N LYS A 234 -4.48 19.10 -2.81
CA LYS A 234 -5.53 18.69 -1.89
C LYS A 234 -5.08 17.53 -1.00
N LYS A 235 -4.33 16.55 -1.53
CA LYS A 235 -3.71 15.48 -0.73
C LYS A 235 -2.76 16.05 0.33
N LEU A 236 -1.96 17.07 -0.01
CA LEU A 236 -1.07 17.76 0.93
C LEU A 236 -1.88 18.44 2.05
N LEU A 237 -2.90 19.22 1.71
CA LEU A 237 -3.75 19.86 2.72
C LEU A 237 -4.45 18.83 3.63
N MET A 238 -5.02 17.78 3.05
CA MET A 238 -5.67 16.71 3.80
C MET A 238 -4.69 16.01 4.75
N SER A 239 -3.43 15.82 4.33
CA SER A 239 -2.41 15.21 5.19
C SER A 239 -2.15 16.00 6.47
N GLU A 240 -2.23 17.34 6.42
CA GLU A 240 -2.06 18.19 7.60
C GLU A 240 -3.33 18.23 8.46
N GLN A 241 -4.49 18.41 7.83
CA GLN A 241 -5.77 18.49 8.54
C GLN A 241 -6.09 17.18 9.28
N LEU A 242 -5.78 16.04 8.63
CA LEU A 242 -6.00 14.71 9.17
C LEU A 242 -4.81 14.17 9.97
N ARG A 243 -3.70 14.92 10.07
CA ARG A 243 -2.46 14.52 10.77
C ARG A 243 -1.88 13.19 10.31
N LEU A 244 -1.89 12.96 9.00
CA LEU A 244 -1.37 11.74 8.36
C LEU A 244 0.05 11.98 7.84
N GLU A 245 1.05 11.83 8.72
CA GLU A 245 2.45 12.11 8.40
C GLU A 245 3.02 11.25 7.26
N THR A 246 2.59 9.99 7.16
CA THR A 246 2.99 9.10 6.06
C THR A 246 2.47 9.60 4.72
N LEU A 247 1.22 10.10 4.66
CA LEU A 247 0.66 10.74 3.48
C LEU A 247 1.42 12.02 3.14
N LYS A 248 1.66 12.88 4.14
CA LYS A 248 2.39 14.14 3.97
C LYS A 248 3.76 13.90 3.36
N THR A 249 4.52 12.96 3.92
CA THR A 249 5.85 12.59 3.43
C THR A 249 5.81 12.08 1.99
N ALA A 250 4.88 11.18 1.67
CA ALA A 250 4.73 10.65 0.32
C ALA A 250 4.36 11.73 -0.70
N VAL A 251 3.39 12.60 -0.37
CA VAL A 251 2.96 13.71 -1.23
C VAL A 251 4.09 14.73 -1.45
N LEU A 252 4.89 15.05 -0.42
CA LEU A 252 6.04 15.94 -0.56
C LEU A 252 7.11 15.39 -1.52
N LEU A 253 7.25 14.06 -1.62
CA LEU A 253 8.16 13.43 -2.59
C LEU A 253 7.65 13.52 -4.03
N GLU A 254 6.34 13.62 -4.25
CA GLU A 254 5.76 13.78 -5.59
C GLU A 254 6.02 15.18 -6.20
N TYR A 255 6.30 16.20 -5.37
CA TYR A 255 6.80 17.49 -5.84
C TYR A 255 8.24 17.37 -6.33
N THR A 256 8.38 16.95 -7.58
CA THR A 256 9.65 16.65 -8.26
C THR A 256 10.09 17.72 -9.25
N CYS A 257 9.26 18.72 -9.54
CA CYS A 257 9.57 19.76 -10.52
C CYS A 257 8.95 21.12 -10.17
N ARG A 258 9.52 22.19 -10.75
CA ARG A 258 9.06 23.57 -10.57
C ARG A 258 7.58 23.78 -10.91
N ASN A 259 7.05 23.10 -11.94
CA ASN A 259 5.65 23.25 -12.35
C ASN A 259 4.67 22.80 -11.27
N SER A 260 4.99 21.72 -10.53
CA SER A 260 4.16 21.26 -9.41
C SER A 260 4.09 22.30 -8.28
N LEU A 261 5.18 23.03 -8.03
CA LEU A 261 5.22 24.11 -7.03
C LEU A 261 4.44 25.35 -7.49
N ILE A 262 4.52 25.71 -8.77
CA ILE A 262 3.71 26.78 -9.36
C ILE A 262 2.22 26.41 -9.27
N GLY A 263 1.88 25.15 -9.57
CA GLY A 263 0.53 24.62 -9.38
C GLY A 263 0.03 24.79 -7.96
N LEU A 264 0.87 24.46 -6.97
CA LEU A 264 0.54 24.64 -5.56
C LEU A 264 0.27 26.11 -5.24
N ARG A 265 1.18 27.02 -5.61
CA ARG A 265 1.04 28.46 -5.36
C ARG A 265 -0.27 29.04 -5.89
N ASN A 266 -0.74 28.54 -7.03
CA ASN A 266 -1.96 29.01 -7.70
C ASN A 266 -3.23 28.29 -7.22
N SER A 267 -3.10 27.29 -6.35
CA SER A 267 -4.22 26.49 -5.83
C SER A 267 -4.90 27.18 -4.65
N ALA A 268 -6.17 26.83 -4.39
CA ALA A 268 -6.91 27.32 -3.23
C ALA A 268 -6.34 26.78 -1.91
N GLU A 269 -5.66 25.63 -1.96
CA GLU A 269 -5.04 24.98 -0.82
C GLU A 269 -3.83 25.74 -0.27
N TYR A 270 -3.15 26.55 -1.09
CA TYR A 270 -1.92 27.24 -0.68
C TYR A 270 -2.10 28.11 0.58
N SER A 271 -3.21 28.84 0.66
CA SER A 271 -3.50 29.69 1.83
C SER A 271 -3.91 28.91 3.08
N LEU A 272 -4.14 27.61 2.96
CA LEU A 272 -4.61 26.74 4.04
C LEU A 272 -3.49 25.82 4.57
N ILE A 273 -2.35 25.75 3.90
CA ILE A 273 -1.21 24.94 4.29
C ILE A 273 -0.40 25.65 5.37
N SER A 274 0.15 24.86 6.30
CA SER A 274 0.94 25.37 7.41
C SER A 274 2.21 26.12 6.96
N PRO A 275 2.65 27.14 7.71
CA PRO A 275 3.93 27.82 7.45
C PRO A 275 5.13 26.87 7.42
N GLU A 276 5.12 25.82 8.24
CA GLU A 276 6.15 24.79 8.30
C GLU A 276 6.25 24.04 6.97
N THR A 277 5.11 23.65 6.39
CA THR A 277 5.10 23.00 5.07
C THR A 277 5.49 23.96 3.97
N VAL A 278 5.06 25.23 4.02
CA VAL A 278 5.52 26.25 3.06
C VAL A 278 7.04 26.40 3.09
N LYS A 279 7.66 26.36 4.28
CA LYS A 279 9.12 26.37 4.42
C LYS A 279 9.77 25.16 3.74
N ILE A 280 9.27 23.95 3.97
CA ILE A 280 9.77 22.74 3.30
C ILE A 280 9.65 22.85 1.77
N MET A 281 8.53 23.39 1.29
CA MET A 281 8.31 23.59 -0.14
C MET A 281 9.24 24.64 -0.75
N PHE A 282 9.58 25.68 0.00
CA PHE A 282 10.57 26.68 -0.40
C PHE A 282 11.97 26.07 -0.52
N GLU A 283 12.40 25.27 0.46
CA GLU A 283 13.68 24.56 0.42
C GLU A 283 13.77 23.62 -0.79
N LYS A 284 12.69 22.89 -1.10
CA LYS A 284 12.58 22.08 -2.33
C LYS A 284 12.67 22.93 -3.59
N CYS A 285 12.05 24.12 -3.62
CA CYS A 285 12.13 25.01 -4.77
C CYS A 285 13.57 25.40 -5.10
N CYS A 286 14.42 25.61 -4.09
CA CYS A 286 15.84 25.94 -4.28
C CYS A 286 16.65 24.78 -4.89
N GLN A 287 16.19 23.54 -4.77
CA GLN A 287 16.84 22.37 -5.38
C GLN A 287 16.55 22.23 -6.89
N PHE A 288 15.57 22.98 -7.41
CA PHE A 288 15.18 22.99 -8.83
C PHE A 288 15.73 24.19 -9.62
N ILE A 289 16.66 24.93 -9.02
CA ILE A 289 17.35 26.07 -9.64
C ILE A 289 18.73 25.59 -10.09
#